data_AF-A0A355UH78-F1
#
_entry.id   AF-A0A355UH78-F1
#
_cell.length_a   1.000
_cell.length_b   1.000
_cell.length_c   1.000
_cell.angle_alpha   90.00
_cell.angle_beta   90.00
_cell.angle_gamma   90.00
#
_symmetry.space_group_name_H-M   'P 1'
#
loop_
_entity.id
_entity.type
_entity.pdbx_description
1 polymer ?
#
loop_
_entity_poly.entity_id
_entity_poly.type
_entity_poly.pdbx_seq_one_letter_code
_entity_poly.pdbx_strand_id
1 'polypeptide(L)'
;ITYHFQKNKELNQQKINIEENIRDINDEITLIQEKHGNQMTRNFKEEKNKYSYNIDEREILNNKIKDINLIISNLKLNLKSKNSELNEIPTKTHSNYKEEKMLIYLQNLHDLYIKGKDEEYNKLISKIEDKANELLMKITSANNVINGKIYIDRNNYTLKLIDLDNANINRDINTGHITLMKMCIINAIVLISNEYKNKSYPFISDAPTSALDDGTTKLYYKVLNDEFEQSVVMTKDLFIYKDGKNVVDYDSLKEFNFNNVHLIEKKGAAKNLTESNSFSVLEK
;
A
#
# COMPACT_ATOMS: atom_id res chain seq x y z
N ILE A 1 -30.39 38.91 -18.90
CA ILE A 1 -29.26 39.67 -19.51
C ILE A 1 -28.36 40.28 -18.43
N THR A 2 -28.92 40.99 -17.43
CA THR A 2 -28.18 41.65 -16.33
C THR A 2 -27.33 40.71 -15.47
N TYR A 3 -27.83 39.53 -15.11
CA TYR A 3 -27.09 38.54 -14.30
C TYR A 3 -25.82 37.99 -15.00
N HIS A 4 -25.92 37.67 -16.30
CA HIS A 4 -24.78 37.20 -17.07
C HIS A 4 -23.72 38.29 -17.26
N PHE A 5 -24.14 39.55 -17.39
CA PHE A 5 -23.22 40.68 -17.51
C PHE A 5 -22.42 40.90 -16.21
N GLN A 6 -23.09 40.76 -15.06
CA GLN A 6 -22.47 40.92 -13.75
C GLN A 6 -21.49 39.79 -13.43
N LYS A 7 -21.86 38.54 -13.75
CA LYS A 7 -20.97 37.37 -13.63
C LYS A 7 -19.75 37.46 -14.56
N ASN A 8 -19.91 38.02 -15.76
CA ASN A 8 -18.79 38.23 -16.69
C ASN A 8 -17.81 39.31 -16.17
N LYS A 9 -18.34 40.35 -15.53
CA LYS A 9 -17.53 41.38 -14.87
C LYS A 9 -16.73 40.82 -13.69
N GLU A 10 -17.35 39.98 -12.86
CA GLU A 10 -16.65 39.29 -11.76
C GLU A 10 -15.55 38.35 -12.26
N LEU A 11 -15.82 37.57 -13.32
CA LEU A 11 -14.83 36.68 -13.92
C LEU A 11 -13.66 37.45 -14.52
N ASN A 12 -13.91 38.59 -15.17
CA ASN A 12 -12.84 39.45 -15.67
C ASN A 12 -12.00 40.07 -14.53
N GLN A 13 -12.64 40.45 -13.42
CA GLN A 13 -11.90 40.95 -12.26
C GLN A 13 -11.04 39.85 -11.62
N GLN A 14 -11.57 38.63 -11.51
CA GLN A 14 -10.79 37.47 -11.04
C GLN A 14 -9.62 37.15 -11.98
N LYS A 15 -9.84 37.23 -13.29
CA LYS A 15 -8.77 37.05 -14.28
C LYS A 15 -7.66 38.08 -14.11
N ILE A 16 -8.00 39.36 -13.95
CA ILE A 16 -7.02 40.44 -13.73
C ILE A 16 -6.23 40.19 -12.44
N ASN A 17 -6.91 39.84 -11.34
CA ASN A 17 -6.23 39.54 -10.07
C ASN A 17 -5.29 38.31 -10.18
N ILE A 18 -5.67 37.30 -10.97
CA ILE A 18 -4.82 36.14 -11.23
C ILE A 18 -3.61 36.53 -12.08
N GLU A 19 -3.79 37.38 -13.09
CA GLU A 19 -2.69 37.89 -13.93
C GLU A 19 -1.71 38.76 -13.13
N GLU A 20 -2.20 39.56 -12.17
CA GLU A 20 -1.36 40.32 -11.23
C GLU A 20 -0.58 39.39 -10.29
N ASN A 21 -1.23 38.39 -9.68
CA ASN A 21 -0.54 37.41 -8.83
C ASN A 21 0.53 36.61 -9.60
N ILE A 22 0.27 36.26 -10.87
CA ILE A 22 1.26 35.59 -11.73
C ILE A 22 2.45 36.51 -11.97
N ARG A 23 2.22 37.81 -12.16
CA ARG A 23 3.29 38.79 -12.36
C ARG A 23 4.14 38.94 -11.11
N ASP A 24 3.53 39.09 -9.94
CA ASP A 24 4.24 39.23 -8.67
C ASP A 24 5.09 38.00 -8.34
N ILE A 25 4.56 36.80 -8.58
CA ILE A 25 5.31 35.54 -8.42
C ILE A 25 6.50 35.47 -9.39
N ASN A 26 6.34 35.92 -10.64
CA ASN A 26 7.43 35.95 -11.61
C ASN A 26 8.51 36.96 -11.23
N ASP A 27 8.13 38.11 -10.67
CA ASP A 27 9.07 39.13 -10.18
C ASP A 27 9.83 38.61 -8.95
N GLU A 28 9.17 37.91 -8.01
CA GLU A 28 9.83 37.21 -6.90
C GLU A 28 10.79 36.12 -7.38
N ILE A 29 10.39 35.32 -8.38
CA ILE A 29 11.27 34.33 -9.00
C ILE A 29 12.50 35.01 -9.59
N THR A 30 12.34 36.16 -10.25
CA THR A 30 13.44 36.91 -10.87
C THR A 30 14.39 37.47 -9.79
N LEU A 31 13.86 38.01 -8.70
CA LEU A 31 14.65 38.47 -7.55
C LEU A 31 15.41 37.33 -6.86
N ILE A 32 14.80 36.16 -6.72
CA ILE A 32 15.44 34.95 -6.16
C ILE A 32 16.56 34.45 -7.11
N GLN A 33 16.36 34.55 -8.43
CA GLN A 33 17.36 34.20 -9.45
C GLN A 33 18.57 35.14 -9.40
N GLU A 34 18.35 36.44 -9.23
CA GLU A 34 19.42 37.43 -9.08
C GLU A 34 20.21 37.24 -7.78
N LYS A 35 19.53 36.86 -6.68
CA LYS A 35 20.12 36.69 -5.34
C LYS A 35 20.96 35.42 -5.19
N HIS A 36 20.71 34.36 -5.97
CA HIS A 36 21.37 33.06 -5.80
C HIS A 36 22.26 32.61 -6.98
N GLY A 37 22.42 33.43 -8.03
CA GLY A 37 23.37 33.19 -9.12
C GLY A 37 23.02 32.01 -10.04
N ASN A 38 23.60 32.05 -11.24
CA ASN A 38 23.32 31.19 -12.42
C ASN A 38 23.32 29.65 -12.23
N GLN A 39 23.70 29.14 -11.05
CA GLN A 39 23.68 27.70 -10.76
C GLN A 39 22.28 27.17 -10.44
N MET A 40 21.43 27.95 -9.75
CA MET A 40 20.05 27.53 -9.45
C MET A 40 19.17 27.50 -10.70
N THR A 41 19.33 28.47 -11.62
CA THR A 41 18.57 28.52 -12.88
C THR A 41 18.85 27.35 -13.81
N ARG A 42 20.10 26.85 -13.83
CA ARG A 42 20.47 25.68 -14.62
C ARG A 42 19.83 24.40 -14.06
N ASN A 43 19.93 24.19 -12.75
CA ASN A 43 19.33 23.02 -12.09
C ASN A 43 17.80 23.03 -12.21
N PHE A 44 17.14 24.19 -12.05
CA PHE A 44 15.68 24.29 -12.18
C PHE A 44 15.19 24.05 -13.62
N LYS A 45 15.95 24.52 -14.62
CA LYS A 45 15.63 24.28 -16.04
C LYS A 45 15.87 22.83 -16.43
N GLU A 46 16.94 22.22 -15.93
CA GLU A 46 17.24 20.80 -16.10
C GLU A 46 16.17 19.91 -15.44
N GLU A 47 15.74 20.23 -14.22
CA GLU A 47 14.63 19.53 -13.56
C GLU A 47 13.29 19.72 -14.29
N LYS A 48 12.95 20.95 -14.70
CA LYS A 48 11.74 21.24 -15.48
C LYS A 48 11.71 20.44 -16.79
N ASN A 49 12.85 20.35 -17.48
CA ASN A 49 12.97 19.57 -18.71
C ASN A 49 12.80 18.07 -18.45
N LYS A 50 13.34 17.56 -17.33
CA LYS A 50 13.17 16.16 -16.91
C LYS A 50 11.71 15.84 -16.59
N TYR A 51 11.01 16.73 -15.89
CA TYR A 51 9.57 16.59 -15.64
C TYR A 51 8.74 16.64 -16.92
N SER A 52 9.04 17.58 -17.84
CA SER A 52 8.36 17.65 -19.14
C SER A 52 8.57 16.38 -19.97
N TYR A 53 9.79 15.87 -20.03
CA TYR A 53 10.11 14.63 -20.73
C TYR A 53 9.33 13.43 -20.17
N ASN A 54 9.24 13.30 -18.85
CA ASN A 54 8.46 12.24 -18.21
C ASN A 54 6.96 12.35 -18.52
N ILE A 55 6.42 13.58 -18.63
CA ILE A 55 5.01 13.81 -19.01
C ILE A 55 4.78 13.39 -20.45
N ASP A 56 5.67 13.80 -21.37
CA ASP A 56 5.58 13.48 -22.80
C ASP A 56 5.70 11.96 -23.03
N GLU A 57 6.63 11.30 -22.34
CA GLU A 57 6.80 9.84 -22.41
C GLU A 57 5.56 9.10 -21.89
N ARG A 58 4.96 9.59 -20.79
CA ARG A 58 3.72 9.05 -20.24
C ARG A 58 2.54 9.24 -21.20
N GLU A 59 2.46 10.37 -21.89
CA GLU A 59 1.44 10.63 -22.90
C GLU A 59 1.60 9.70 -24.11
N ILE A 60 2.83 9.51 -24.59
CA ILE A 60 3.15 8.57 -25.68
C ILE A 60 2.76 7.14 -25.29
N LEU A 61 3.10 6.71 -24.08
CA LEU A 61 2.73 5.38 -23.56
C LEU A 61 1.22 5.22 -23.44
N ASN A 62 0.51 6.23 -22.93
CA ASN A 62 -0.95 6.22 -22.83
C ASN A 62 -1.64 6.14 -24.20
N ASN A 63 -1.11 6.86 -25.20
CA ASN A 63 -1.60 6.78 -26.57
C ASN A 63 -1.36 5.39 -27.19
N LYS A 64 -0.18 4.80 -26.98
CA LYS A 64 0.10 3.41 -27.39
C LYS A 64 -0.85 2.40 -26.73
N ILE A 65 -1.13 2.55 -25.43
CA ILE A 65 -2.10 1.71 -24.72
C ILE A 65 -3.50 1.85 -25.32
N LYS A 66 -3.92 3.07 -25.65
CA LYS A 66 -5.20 3.34 -26.31
C LYS A 66 -5.30 2.68 -27.69
N ASP A 67 -4.24 2.76 -28.49
CA ASP A 67 -4.18 2.13 -29.81
C ASP A 67 -4.23 0.61 -29.70
N ILE A 68 -3.45 0.02 -28.78
CA ILE A 68 -3.48 -1.43 -28.52
C ILE A 68 -4.88 -1.88 -28.08
N ASN A 69 -5.55 -1.12 -27.22
CA ASN A 69 -6.92 -1.42 -26.79
C ASN A 69 -7.92 -1.36 -27.95
N LEU A 70 -7.76 -0.41 -28.88
CA LEU A 70 -8.57 -0.32 -30.10
C LEU A 70 -8.37 -1.55 -30.99
N ILE A 71 -7.11 -1.98 -31.18
CA ILE A 71 -6.76 -3.18 -31.95
C ILE A 71 -7.38 -4.42 -31.30
N ILE A 72 -7.27 -4.58 -29.97
CA ILE A 72 -7.89 -5.69 -29.24
C ILE A 72 -9.41 -5.71 -29.42
N SER A 73 -10.07 -4.54 -29.36
CA SER A 73 -11.51 -4.42 -29.58
C SER A 73 -11.90 -4.86 -31.00
N ASN A 74 -11.16 -4.42 -32.01
CA ASN A 74 -11.40 -4.80 -33.41
C ASN A 74 -11.16 -6.30 -33.64
N LEU A 75 -10.10 -6.88 -33.05
CA LEU A 75 -9.84 -8.31 -33.12
C LEU A 75 -10.95 -9.12 -32.45
N LYS A 76 -11.49 -8.68 -31.31
CA LYS A 76 -12.64 -9.31 -30.65
C LYS A 76 -13.90 -9.27 -31.52
N LEU A 77 -14.17 -8.13 -32.17
CA LEU A 77 -15.30 -8.01 -33.10
C LEU A 77 -15.14 -8.92 -34.32
N ASN A 78 -13.95 -8.98 -34.91
CA ASN A 78 -13.64 -9.88 -36.02
C ASN A 78 -13.74 -11.36 -35.62
N LEU A 79 -13.34 -11.71 -34.40
CA LEU A 79 -13.53 -13.06 -33.86
C LEU A 79 -15.02 -13.39 -33.72
N LYS A 80 -15.82 -12.45 -33.21
CA LYS A 80 -17.27 -12.62 -33.08
C LYS A 80 -17.96 -12.76 -34.44
N SER A 81 -17.56 -11.96 -35.43
CA SER A 81 -18.12 -12.05 -36.79
C SER A 81 -17.72 -13.37 -37.45
N LYS A 82 -16.44 -13.76 -37.41
CA LYS A 82 -15.99 -15.06 -37.93
C LYS A 82 -16.64 -16.25 -37.26
N ASN A 83 -16.87 -16.20 -35.95
CA ASN A 83 -17.62 -17.26 -35.25
C ASN A 83 -19.09 -17.30 -35.68
N SER A 84 -19.69 -16.14 -35.97
CA SER A 84 -21.07 -16.08 -36.50
C SER A 84 -21.12 -16.65 -37.93
N GLU A 85 -20.17 -16.30 -38.79
CA GLU A 85 -20.01 -16.86 -40.13
C GLU A 85 -19.78 -18.38 -40.08
N LEU A 86 -18.94 -18.87 -39.14
CA LEU A 86 -18.70 -20.30 -38.95
C LEU A 86 -19.99 -21.04 -38.59
N ASN A 87 -20.82 -20.46 -37.72
CA ASN A 87 -22.12 -21.01 -37.33
C ASN A 87 -23.15 -20.99 -38.47
N GLU A 88 -22.98 -20.12 -39.47
CA GLU A 88 -23.84 -20.02 -40.65
C GLU A 88 -23.42 -20.96 -41.80
N ILE A 89 -22.19 -21.49 -41.79
CA ILE A 89 -21.74 -22.49 -42.77
C ILE A 89 -22.54 -23.79 -42.53
N PRO A 90 -23.39 -24.21 -43.49
CA PRO A 90 -24.16 -25.44 -43.33
C PRO A 90 -23.21 -26.63 -43.44
N THR A 91 -22.89 -27.25 -42.30
CA THR A 91 -22.32 -28.60 -42.30
C THR A 91 -23.32 -29.52 -43.00
N LYS A 92 -22.85 -30.35 -43.94
CA LYS A 92 -23.67 -31.18 -44.85
C LYS A 92 -24.56 -32.25 -44.18
N THR A 93 -24.83 -32.13 -42.89
CA THR A 93 -25.76 -32.97 -42.12
C THR A 93 -26.49 -32.09 -41.14
N HIS A 94 -27.81 -31.92 -41.34
CA HIS A 94 -28.73 -31.12 -40.51
C HIS A 94 -28.91 -31.61 -39.05
N SER A 95 -27.98 -32.40 -38.51
CA SER A 95 -27.96 -32.74 -37.09
C SER A 95 -27.08 -31.72 -36.37
N ASN A 96 -27.69 -30.69 -35.79
CA ASN A 96 -27.09 -29.91 -34.70
C ASN A 96 -26.61 -30.92 -33.64
N TYR A 97 -25.32 -31.25 -33.63
CA TYR A 97 -24.79 -32.23 -32.69
C TYR A 97 -24.90 -31.65 -31.28
N LYS A 98 -25.43 -32.43 -30.33
CA LYS A 98 -25.50 -32.03 -28.91
C LYS A 98 -24.13 -31.59 -28.40
N GLU A 99 -23.05 -32.17 -28.94
CA GLU A 99 -21.67 -31.85 -28.58
C GLU A 99 -21.26 -30.41 -28.95
N GLU A 100 -21.71 -29.86 -30.09
CA GLU A 100 -21.32 -28.51 -30.53
C GLU A 100 -21.96 -27.43 -29.65
N LYS A 101 -23.25 -27.58 -29.33
CA LYS A 101 -23.93 -26.72 -28.34
C LYS A 101 -23.30 -26.86 -26.96
N MET A 102 -22.93 -28.08 -26.56
CA MET A 102 -22.26 -28.33 -25.28
C MET A 102 -20.88 -27.66 -25.21
N LEU A 103 -20.13 -27.65 -26.32
CA LEU A 103 -18.84 -26.95 -26.40
C LEU A 103 -19.00 -25.44 -26.17
N ILE A 104 -20.01 -24.81 -26.79
CA ILE A 104 -20.30 -23.38 -26.57
C ILE A 104 -20.64 -23.09 -25.10
N TYR A 105 -21.47 -23.93 -24.47
CA TYR A 105 -21.78 -23.77 -23.04
C TYR A 105 -20.54 -23.94 -22.15
N LEU A 106 -19.67 -24.91 -22.45
CA LEU A 106 -18.43 -25.13 -21.70
C LEU A 106 -17.46 -23.95 -21.85
N GLN A 107 -17.33 -23.39 -23.05
CA GLN A 107 -16.52 -22.19 -23.29
C GLN A 107 -17.06 -20.99 -22.50
N ASN A 108 -18.37 -20.76 -22.55
CA ASN A 108 -19.00 -19.68 -21.77
C ASN A 108 -18.80 -19.86 -20.25
N LEU A 109 -18.97 -21.09 -19.74
CA LEU A 109 -18.72 -21.39 -18.33
C LEU A 109 -17.26 -21.16 -17.95
N HIS A 110 -16.33 -21.59 -18.80
CA HIS A 110 -14.91 -21.38 -18.62
C HIS A 110 -14.55 -19.89 -18.58
N ASP A 111 -15.09 -19.09 -19.50
CA ASP A 111 -14.83 -17.65 -19.55
C ASP A 111 -15.42 -16.92 -18.33
N LEU A 112 -16.64 -17.32 -17.90
CA LEU A 112 -17.25 -16.83 -16.67
C LEU A 112 -16.42 -17.22 -15.43
N TYR A 113 -15.90 -18.43 -15.40
CA TYR A 113 -15.04 -18.92 -14.31
C TYR A 113 -13.73 -18.13 -14.23
N ILE A 114 -13.03 -17.93 -15.36
CA ILE A 114 -11.79 -17.14 -15.39
C ILE A 114 -12.07 -15.72 -14.92
N LYS A 115 -13.11 -15.08 -15.47
CA LYS A 115 -13.48 -13.71 -15.10
C LYS A 115 -13.83 -13.62 -13.61
N GLY A 116 -14.63 -14.54 -13.09
CA GLY A 116 -15.00 -14.58 -11.68
C GLY A 116 -13.80 -14.79 -10.76
N LYS A 117 -12.89 -15.70 -11.13
CA LYS A 117 -11.64 -15.95 -10.39
C LYS A 117 -10.79 -14.68 -10.32
N ASP A 118 -10.60 -13.99 -11.44
CA ASP A 118 -9.76 -12.79 -11.51
C ASP A 118 -10.40 -11.60 -10.76
N GLU A 119 -11.73 -11.45 -10.83
CA GLU A 119 -12.46 -10.43 -10.08
C GLU A 119 -12.36 -10.67 -8.56
N GLU A 120 -12.61 -11.89 -8.09
CA GLU A 120 -12.50 -12.22 -6.66
C GLU A 120 -11.07 -12.13 -6.16
N TYR A 121 -10.10 -12.56 -6.96
CA TYR A 121 -8.68 -12.37 -6.66
C TYR A 121 -8.35 -10.87 -6.48
N ASN A 122 -8.74 -10.03 -7.42
CA ASN A 122 -8.46 -8.59 -7.36
C ASN A 122 -9.13 -7.93 -6.14
N LYS A 123 -10.36 -8.32 -5.80
CA LYS A 123 -11.06 -7.86 -4.60
C LYS A 123 -10.30 -8.25 -3.33
N LEU A 124 -9.83 -9.50 -3.25
CA LEU A 124 -9.08 -9.99 -2.09
C LEU A 124 -7.76 -9.23 -1.92
N ILE A 125 -6.99 -9.06 -2.99
CA ILE A 125 -5.73 -8.31 -2.95
C ILE A 125 -6.00 -6.87 -2.51
N SER A 126 -6.99 -6.19 -3.11
CA SER A 126 -7.34 -4.82 -2.70
C SER A 126 -7.75 -4.73 -1.23
N LYS A 127 -8.53 -5.71 -0.73
CA LYS A 127 -8.89 -5.75 0.70
C LYS A 127 -7.67 -5.89 1.60
N ILE A 128 -6.70 -6.73 1.21
CA ILE A 128 -5.42 -6.89 1.93
C ILE A 128 -4.61 -5.59 1.88
N GLU A 129 -4.48 -4.96 0.70
CA GLU A 129 -3.80 -3.67 0.52
C GLU A 129 -4.40 -2.59 1.42
N ASP A 130 -5.72 -2.43 1.42
CA ASP A 130 -6.42 -1.41 2.20
C ASP A 130 -6.20 -1.62 3.71
N LYS A 131 -6.38 -2.85 4.20
CA LYS A 131 -6.18 -3.16 5.62
C LYS A 131 -4.72 -3.03 6.04
N ALA A 132 -3.77 -3.46 5.21
CA ALA A 132 -2.35 -3.31 5.49
C ALA A 132 -1.94 -1.82 5.55
N ASN A 133 -2.48 -0.98 4.67
CA ASN A 133 -2.26 0.46 4.70
C ASN A 133 -2.88 1.13 5.94
N GLU A 134 -4.06 0.69 6.37
CA GLU A 134 -4.66 1.14 7.63
C GLU A 134 -3.72 0.87 8.83
N LEU A 135 -3.21 -0.36 8.92
CA LEU A 135 -2.27 -0.75 9.97
C LEU A 135 -0.96 0.05 9.89
N LEU A 136 -0.40 0.19 8.69
CA LEU A 136 0.83 0.96 8.49
C LEU A 136 0.66 2.40 8.98
N MET A 137 -0.43 3.06 8.59
CA MET A 137 -0.73 4.41 9.04
C MET A 137 -0.80 4.49 10.57
N LYS A 138 -1.50 3.57 11.24
CA LYS A 138 -1.58 3.54 12.72
C LYS A 138 -0.20 3.45 13.37
N ILE A 139 0.69 2.62 12.81
CA ILE A 139 2.04 2.42 13.33
C ILE A 139 2.93 3.64 13.06
N THR A 140 2.74 4.36 11.95
CA THR A 140 3.63 5.46 11.55
C THR A 140 3.11 6.85 11.90
N SER A 141 1.84 6.98 12.31
CA SER A 141 1.19 8.28 12.61
C SER A 141 1.94 9.14 13.64
N ALA A 142 2.66 8.53 14.58
CA ALA A 142 3.35 9.29 15.62
C ALA A 142 4.75 9.77 15.20
N ASN A 143 5.40 9.07 14.26
CA ASN A 143 6.81 9.32 13.93
C ASN A 143 7.00 9.98 12.55
N ASN A 144 5.97 10.06 11.69
CA ASN A 144 6.07 10.55 10.30
C ASN A 144 7.21 9.93 9.48
N VAL A 145 7.70 8.76 9.90
CA VAL A 145 8.90 8.12 9.34
C VAL A 145 8.63 7.58 7.94
N ILE A 146 7.39 7.15 7.67
CA ILE A 146 6.97 6.61 6.38
C ILE A 146 5.81 7.44 5.86
N ASN A 147 6.08 8.23 4.82
CA ASN A 147 5.04 8.90 4.03
C ASN A 147 4.82 8.10 2.73
N GLY A 148 4.08 6.99 2.83
CA GLY A 148 3.86 6.13 1.68
C GLY A 148 2.79 5.07 1.91
N LYS A 149 2.32 4.47 0.82
CA LYS A 149 1.33 3.39 0.81
C LYS A 149 1.92 2.10 0.27
N ILE A 150 1.59 1.00 0.93
CA ILE A 150 1.86 -0.37 0.49
C ILE A 150 1.04 -0.62 -0.77
N TYR A 151 1.72 -1.07 -1.82
CA TYR A 151 1.13 -1.54 -3.05
C TYR A 151 1.62 -2.96 -3.35
N ILE A 152 0.68 -3.84 -3.67
CA ILE A 152 0.94 -5.23 -4.07
C ILE A 152 0.79 -5.29 -5.59
N ASP A 153 1.91 -5.52 -6.27
CA ASP A 153 1.90 -5.68 -7.71
C ASP A 153 1.25 -7.02 -8.10
N ARG A 154 0.08 -6.93 -8.74
CA ARG A 154 -0.77 -8.08 -9.08
C ARG A 154 -0.12 -9.05 -10.07
N ASN A 155 0.91 -8.63 -10.82
CA ASN A 155 1.53 -9.44 -11.86
C ASN A 155 2.72 -10.26 -11.34
N ASN A 156 3.50 -9.71 -10.40
CA ASN A 156 4.73 -10.33 -9.90
C ASN A 156 4.72 -10.57 -8.38
N TYR A 157 3.63 -10.20 -7.70
CA TYR A 157 3.43 -10.38 -6.25
C TYR A 157 4.50 -9.66 -5.40
N THR A 158 5.12 -8.62 -5.96
CA THR A 158 6.11 -7.81 -5.24
C THR A 158 5.44 -6.70 -4.45
N LEU A 159 6.05 -6.38 -3.31
CA LEU A 159 5.62 -5.28 -2.45
C LEU A 159 6.38 -4.01 -2.84
N LYS A 160 5.64 -2.92 -3.01
CA LYS A 160 6.18 -1.60 -3.32
C LYS A 160 5.66 -0.59 -2.31
N LEU A 161 6.49 0.39 -1.99
CA LEU A 161 6.08 1.54 -1.19
C LEU A 161 5.97 2.73 -2.12
N ILE A 162 4.75 3.21 -2.32
CA ILE A 162 4.49 4.38 -3.17
C ILE A 162 4.52 5.61 -2.28
N ASP A 163 5.47 6.51 -2.52
CA ASP A 163 5.55 7.79 -1.81
C ASP A 163 4.34 8.67 -2.14
N LEU A 164 3.70 9.24 -1.12
CA LEU A 164 2.51 10.08 -1.28
C LEU A 164 2.84 11.48 -1.83
N ASP A 165 4.07 11.98 -1.61
CA ASP A 165 4.45 13.35 -1.99
C ASP A 165 5.01 13.43 -3.41
N ASN A 166 5.68 12.36 -3.88
CA ASN A 166 6.45 12.42 -5.13
C ASN A 166 6.05 11.36 -6.16
N ALA A 167 5.06 10.50 -5.86
CA ALA A 167 4.62 9.37 -6.69
C ALA A 167 5.75 8.46 -7.21
N ASN A 168 6.96 8.59 -6.65
CA ASN A 168 8.12 7.80 -7.00
C ASN A 168 7.97 6.44 -6.35
N ILE A 169 8.05 5.38 -7.16
CA ILE A 169 7.80 3.99 -6.77
C ILE A 169 8.98 3.41 -5.95
N ASN A 170 10.09 4.15 -5.82
CA ASN A 170 11.31 3.69 -5.15
C ASN A 170 11.90 4.82 -4.30
N ARG A 171 11.38 4.98 -3.07
CA ARG A 171 12.16 5.60 -1.99
C ARG A 171 13.21 4.58 -1.53
N ASP A 172 14.36 5.02 -1.02
CA ASP A 172 15.33 4.12 -0.40
C ASP A 172 14.69 3.46 0.83
N ILE A 173 14.15 2.25 0.63
CA ILE A 173 13.46 1.49 1.67
C ILE A 173 14.53 0.79 2.52
N ASN A 174 14.77 1.29 3.73
CA ASN A 174 15.54 0.56 4.75
C ASN A 174 14.88 -0.82 5.01
N THR A 175 15.69 -1.85 5.25
CA THR A 175 15.31 -3.17 5.77
C THR A 175 14.22 -3.11 6.86
N GLY A 176 14.28 -2.14 7.78
CA GLY A 176 13.25 -1.94 8.81
C GLY A 176 11.88 -1.61 8.23
N HIS A 177 11.81 -0.73 7.22
CA HIS A 177 10.55 -0.41 6.53
C HIS A 177 10.01 -1.60 5.75
N ILE A 178 10.87 -2.39 5.08
CA ILE A 178 10.46 -3.63 4.40
C ILE A 178 9.86 -4.62 5.40
N THR A 179 10.50 -4.76 6.56
CA THR A 179 10.03 -5.65 7.63
C THR A 179 8.67 -5.20 8.14
N LEU A 180 8.50 -3.90 8.41
CA LEU A 180 7.23 -3.33 8.84
C LEU A 180 6.12 -3.56 7.80
N MET A 181 6.38 -3.33 6.52
CA MET A 181 5.41 -3.58 5.45
C MET A 181 4.97 -5.04 5.41
N LYS A 182 5.92 -5.98 5.53
CA LYS A 182 5.62 -7.42 5.59
C LYS A 182 4.73 -7.75 6.78
N MET A 183 5.03 -7.20 7.95
CA MET A 183 4.22 -7.41 9.15
C MET A 183 2.81 -6.84 8.98
N CYS A 184 2.66 -5.65 8.41
CA CYS A 184 1.33 -5.06 8.13
C CYS A 184 0.49 -5.96 7.21
N ILE A 185 1.10 -6.55 6.18
CA ILE A 185 0.39 -7.45 5.26
C ILE A 185 0.01 -8.76 5.94
N ILE A 186 0.92 -9.37 6.71
CA ILE A 186 0.63 -10.59 7.47
C ILE A 186 -0.54 -10.33 8.43
N ASN A 187 -0.49 -9.23 9.17
CA ASN A 187 -1.55 -8.86 10.11
C ASN A 187 -2.88 -8.61 9.39
N ALA A 188 -2.87 -7.93 8.25
CA ALA A 188 -4.05 -7.74 7.42
C ALA A 188 -4.67 -9.07 6.97
N ILE A 189 -3.86 -10.03 6.52
CA ILE A 189 -4.35 -11.36 6.11
C ILE A 189 -5.02 -12.08 7.27
N VAL A 190 -4.44 -12.03 8.48
CA VAL A 190 -5.02 -12.66 9.67
C VAL A 190 -6.33 -11.99 10.06
N LEU A 191 -6.39 -10.66 10.10
CA LEU A 191 -7.61 -9.91 10.44
C LEU A 191 -8.73 -10.16 9.44
N ILE A 192 -8.42 -10.14 8.15
CA ILE A 192 -9.37 -10.47 7.08
C ILE A 192 -9.88 -11.90 7.25
N SER A 193 -9.00 -12.84 7.60
CA SER A 193 -9.40 -14.24 7.86
C SER A 193 -10.32 -14.36 9.08
N ASN A 194 -10.08 -13.58 10.13
CA ASN A 194 -10.95 -13.52 11.31
C ASN A 194 -12.36 -13.05 10.95
N GLU A 195 -12.45 -11.98 10.14
CA GLU A 195 -13.72 -11.46 9.62
C GLU A 195 -14.47 -12.50 8.78
N TYR A 196 -13.79 -13.14 7.82
CA TYR A 196 -14.42 -14.14 6.94
C TYR A 196 -14.94 -15.37 7.70
N LYS A 197 -14.26 -15.77 8.77
CA LYS A 197 -14.65 -16.93 9.59
C LYS A 197 -15.57 -16.58 10.74
N ASN A 198 -15.85 -15.29 10.96
CA ASN A 198 -16.52 -14.76 12.15
C ASN A 198 -15.96 -15.39 13.45
N LYS A 199 -14.63 -15.52 13.49
CA LYS A 199 -13.90 -16.19 14.57
C LYS A 199 -12.55 -15.49 14.75
N SER A 200 -12.21 -15.20 16.00
CA SER A 200 -10.92 -14.64 16.36
C SER A 200 -9.86 -15.72 16.48
N TYR A 201 -8.79 -15.62 15.70
CA TYR A 201 -7.59 -16.44 15.86
C TYR A 201 -6.51 -15.65 16.61
N PRO A 202 -5.82 -16.27 17.58
CA PRO A 202 -4.72 -15.61 18.29
C PRO A 202 -3.58 -15.32 17.33
N PHE A 203 -3.02 -14.11 17.42
CA PHE A 203 -1.82 -13.73 16.69
C PHE A 203 -0.57 -14.11 17.50
N ILE A 204 0.28 -14.98 16.96
CA ILE A 204 1.50 -15.44 17.65
C ILE A 204 2.71 -15.06 16.78
N SER A 205 3.65 -14.33 17.36
CA SER A 205 4.85 -13.87 16.64
C SER A 205 6.13 -14.01 17.45
N ASP A 206 7.19 -14.47 16.79
CA ASP A 206 8.55 -14.53 17.33
C ASP A 206 9.37 -13.34 16.82
N ALA A 207 9.85 -12.51 17.75
CA ALA A 207 10.66 -11.32 17.53
C ALA A 207 10.22 -10.47 16.31
N PRO A 208 8.94 -10.07 16.21
CA PRO A 208 8.39 -9.42 15.00
C PRO A 208 9.04 -8.06 14.68
N THR A 209 9.73 -7.47 15.65
CA THR A 209 10.19 -6.08 15.68
C THR A 209 11.72 -5.96 15.71
N SER A 210 12.47 -7.06 15.60
CA SER A 210 13.93 -7.06 15.80
C SER A 210 14.73 -6.19 14.82
N ALA A 211 14.13 -5.78 13.70
CA ALA A 211 14.72 -4.89 12.70
C ALA A 211 14.14 -3.47 12.72
N LEU A 212 13.28 -3.17 13.69
CA LEU A 212 12.61 -1.89 13.87
C LEU A 212 13.32 -1.10 14.98
N ASP A 213 13.22 0.23 14.91
CA ASP A 213 13.63 1.09 16.03
C ASP A 213 12.66 0.97 17.21
N ASP A 214 13.12 1.38 18.40
CA ASP A 214 12.35 1.27 19.64
C ASP A 214 10.99 1.98 19.54
N GLY A 215 10.94 3.16 18.92
CA GLY A 215 9.71 3.93 18.77
C GLY A 215 8.65 3.23 17.91
N THR A 216 9.08 2.68 16.78
CA THR A 216 8.22 1.92 15.86
C THR A 216 7.78 0.59 16.47
N THR A 217 8.68 -0.07 17.22
CA THR A 217 8.39 -1.30 17.97
C THR A 217 7.27 -1.09 18.98
N LYS A 218 7.35 0.00 19.75
CA LYS A 218 6.32 0.40 20.71
C LYS A 218 4.94 0.60 20.04
N LEU A 219 4.90 1.35 18.95
CA LEU A 219 3.66 1.61 18.21
C LEU A 219 3.10 0.32 17.58
N TYR A 220 3.97 -0.57 17.11
CA TYR A 220 3.58 -1.88 16.60
C TYR A 220 2.87 -2.72 17.66
N TYR A 221 3.41 -2.83 18.88
CA TYR A 221 2.76 -3.58 19.96
C TYR A 221 1.42 -2.98 20.37
N LYS A 222 1.30 -1.65 20.36
CA LYS A 222 0.02 -0.99 20.60
C LYS A 222 -1.03 -1.37 19.56
N VAL A 223 -0.66 -1.37 18.27
CA VAL A 223 -1.57 -1.79 17.20
C VAL A 223 -1.95 -3.26 17.33
N LEU A 224 -1.04 -4.14 17.75
CA LEU A 224 -1.40 -5.54 18.02
C LEU A 224 -2.45 -5.67 19.13
N ASN A 225 -2.29 -4.91 20.23
CA ASN A 225 -3.24 -4.89 21.33
C ASN A 225 -4.62 -4.36 20.91
N ASP A 226 -4.66 -3.37 20.01
CA ASP A 226 -5.90 -2.71 19.61
C ASP A 226 -6.67 -3.49 18.52
N GLU A 227 -5.97 -4.21 17.64
CA GLU A 227 -6.57 -4.91 16.49
C GLU A 227 -6.88 -6.39 16.75
N PHE A 228 -6.13 -7.05 17.64
CA PHE A 228 -6.29 -8.48 17.91
C PHE A 228 -6.85 -8.72 19.31
N GLU A 229 -7.87 -9.58 19.40
CA GLU A 229 -8.43 -10.00 20.70
C GLU A 229 -7.39 -10.72 21.58
N GLN A 230 -6.51 -11.51 20.96
CA GLN A 230 -5.39 -12.16 21.63
C GLN A 230 -4.14 -12.09 20.76
N SER A 231 -3.06 -11.53 21.31
CA SER A 231 -1.72 -11.55 20.73
C SER A 231 -0.69 -12.08 21.70
N VAL A 232 0.17 -13.00 21.25
CA VAL A 232 1.31 -13.54 22.00
C VAL A 232 2.60 -13.18 21.25
N VAL A 233 3.43 -12.35 21.86
CA VAL A 233 4.67 -11.87 21.27
C VAL A 233 5.85 -12.37 22.10
N MET A 234 6.79 -13.03 21.44
CA MET A 234 8.11 -13.31 22.03
C MET A 234 9.07 -12.21 21.58
N THR A 235 9.74 -11.54 22.50
CA THR A 235 10.64 -10.42 22.16
C THR A 235 11.80 -10.27 23.14
N LYS A 236 12.90 -9.66 22.66
CA LYS A 236 14.04 -9.20 23.45
C LYS A 236 14.09 -7.68 23.59
N ASP A 237 13.19 -6.95 22.93
CA ASP A 237 13.25 -5.49 22.80
C ASP A 237 12.85 -4.77 24.10
N LEU A 238 12.39 -5.52 25.10
CA LEU A 238 12.00 -5.02 26.42
C LEU A 238 13.12 -5.16 27.46
N PHE A 239 14.36 -5.41 27.03
CA PHE A 239 15.54 -5.38 27.89
C PHE A 239 16.36 -4.12 27.65
N ILE A 240 16.72 -3.45 28.74
CA ILE A 240 17.65 -2.32 28.75
C ILE A 240 18.97 -2.74 29.39
N TYR A 241 20.07 -2.13 28.95
CA TYR A 241 21.39 -2.36 29.54
C TYR A 241 21.63 -1.38 30.69
N LYS A 242 21.71 -1.89 31.92
CA LYS A 242 21.95 -1.10 33.13
C LYS A 242 22.97 -1.82 34.02
N ASP A 243 23.96 -1.08 34.51
CA ASP A 243 24.98 -1.58 35.45
C ASP A 243 25.69 -2.87 34.98
N GLY A 244 25.98 -2.97 33.68
CA GLY A 244 26.69 -4.12 33.10
C GLY A 244 25.81 -5.34 32.82
N LYS A 245 24.48 -5.23 32.94
CA LYS A 245 23.53 -6.33 32.78
C LYS A 245 22.30 -5.91 31.98
N ASN A 246 21.70 -6.87 31.27
CA ASN A 246 20.37 -6.68 30.68
C ASN A 246 19.33 -6.83 31.78
N VAL A 247 18.55 -5.79 32.01
CA VAL A 247 17.42 -5.77 32.95
C VAL A 247 16.15 -5.46 32.19
N VAL A 248 15.01 -5.97 32.68
CA VAL A 248 13.71 -5.71 32.05
C VAL A 248 13.36 -4.23 32.20
N ASP A 249 12.90 -3.62 31.11
CA ASP A 249 12.39 -2.25 31.10
C ASP A 249 10.94 -2.20 31.62
N TYR A 250 10.81 -2.20 32.93
CA TYR A 250 9.51 -2.13 33.61
C TYR A 250 8.74 -0.85 33.34
N ASP A 251 9.40 0.24 32.95
CA ASP A 251 8.71 1.50 32.68
C ASP A 251 8.07 1.47 31.29
N SER A 252 8.77 0.97 30.27
CA SER A 252 8.15 0.67 28.98
C SER A 252 7.01 -0.34 29.12
N LEU A 253 7.13 -1.34 29.99
CA LEU A 253 6.04 -2.30 30.26
C LEU A 253 4.77 -1.65 30.82
N LYS A 254 4.87 -0.56 31.60
CA LYS A 254 3.70 0.16 32.13
C LYS A 254 3.00 1.01 31.07
N GLU A 255 3.73 1.45 30.05
CA GLU A 255 3.13 2.17 28.91
C GLU A 255 2.21 1.28 28.08
N PHE A 256 2.46 -0.03 28.11
CA PHE A 256 1.64 -1.03 27.44
C PHE A 256 0.66 -1.67 28.42
N ASN A 257 -0.60 -1.80 28.03
CA ASN A 257 -1.58 -2.55 28.80
C ASN A 257 -1.44 -4.07 28.55
N PHE A 258 -0.24 -4.62 28.77
CA PHE A 258 -0.01 -6.06 28.61
C PHE A 258 -0.72 -6.83 29.72
N ASN A 259 -1.64 -7.71 29.33
CA ASN A 259 -2.38 -8.53 30.29
C ASN A 259 -1.48 -9.50 31.05
N ASN A 260 -0.53 -10.13 30.37
CA ASN A 260 0.39 -11.11 30.95
C ASN A 260 1.80 -10.93 30.35
N VAL A 261 2.82 -10.87 31.21
CA VAL A 261 4.23 -10.79 30.82
C VAL A 261 4.98 -11.95 31.48
N HIS A 262 5.65 -12.75 30.65
CA HIS A 262 6.40 -13.92 31.09
C HIS A 262 7.88 -13.74 30.77
N LEU A 263 8.72 -13.83 31.79
CA LEU A 263 10.17 -13.84 31.62
C LEU A 263 10.64 -15.29 31.43
N ILE A 264 11.34 -15.54 30.32
CA ILE A 264 11.93 -16.85 30.03
C ILE A 264 13.41 -16.81 30.41
N GLU A 265 13.79 -17.60 31.42
CA GLU A 265 15.16 -17.69 31.91
C GLU A 265 15.73 -19.09 31.69
N LYS A 266 17.03 -19.16 31.39
CA LYS A 266 17.75 -20.44 31.35
C LYS A 266 18.02 -20.89 32.79
N LYS A 267 17.65 -22.14 33.12
CA LYS A 267 17.95 -22.73 34.43
C LYS A 267 19.43 -22.56 34.82
N GLY A 268 19.68 -21.87 35.94
CA GLY A 268 21.03 -21.61 36.47
C GLY A 268 21.63 -20.21 36.21
N ALA A 269 20.89 -19.28 35.58
CA ALA A 269 21.28 -17.86 35.56
C ALA A 269 21.04 -17.20 36.94
N ALA A 270 21.96 -16.35 37.39
CA ALA A 270 22.00 -15.84 38.77
C ALA A 270 20.74 -15.02 39.15
N LYS A 271 20.10 -15.43 40.26
CA LYS A 271 18.96 -14.77 40.92
C LYS A 271 19.30 -13.33 41.29
N ASN A 272 18.45 -12.38 40.91
CA ASN A 272 18.11 -11.17 41.68
C ASN A 272 16.92 -10.46 41.02
N LEU A 273 15.70 -10.93 41.30
CA LEU A 273 14.47 -10.16 41.09
C LEU A 273 13.58 -10.35 42.32
N THR A 274 13.69 -9.42 43.27
CA THR A 274 12.75 -9.27 44.38
C THR A 274 11.68 -8.25 43.99
N GLU A 275 10.44 -8.74 43.95
CA GLU A 275 9.15 -8.05 44.12
C GLU A 275 8.66 -7.08 43.01
N SER A 276 7.62 -7.48 42.28
CA SER A 276 6.23 -7.15 42.65
C SER A 276 5.21 -7.77 41.66
N ASN A 277 4.00 -7.97 42.17
CA ASN A 277 2.86 -8.75 41.65
C ASN A 277 2.43 -8.46 40.18
N SER A 278 2.85 -9.32 39.24
CA SER A 278 2.16 -9.62 37.95
C SER A 278 3.01 -10.49 37.00
N PHE A 279 4.30 -10.65 37.30
CA PHE A 279 5.24 -11.38 36.45
C PHE A 279 5.36 -12.84 36.88
N SER A 280 5.20 -13.76 35.93
CA SER A 280 5.49 -15.19 36.16
C SER A 280 6.69 -15.61 35.33
N VAL A 281 7.64 -16.27 35.98
CA VAL A 281 8.84 -16.81 35.34
C VAL A 281 8.50 -18.19 34.80
N LEU A 282 8.76 -18.41 33.51
CA LEU A 282 8.71 -19.73 32.92
C LEU A 282 10.13 -20.30 32.91
N GLU A 283 10.39 -21.26 33.80
CA GLU A 283 11.67 -21.97 33.84
C GLU A 283 11.81 -22.88 32.60
N LYS A 284 12.92 -22.74 31.87
CA LYS A 284 13.28 -23.63 30.75
C LYS A 284 14.51 -24.47 31.08
#